data_AF-A0A7Y3NZM9-F1
#
_entry.id   AF-A0A7Y3NZM9-F1
#
_cell.length_a   1.000
_cell.length_b   1.000
_cell.length_c   1.000
_cell.angle_alpha   90.00
_cell.angle_beta   90.00
_cell.angle_gamma   90.00
#
_symmetry.space_group_name_H-M   'P 1'
#
loop_
_entity.id
_entity.type
_entity.pdbx_description
1 polymer ?
#
loop_
_entity_poly.entity_id
_entity_poly.type
_entity_poly.pdbx_seq_one_letter_code
_entity_poly.pdbx_strand_id
1 'polypeptide(L)'
;MKALISAAIAVVLGLGINNASAQSSAATDPSQQLAAKKTQHIQEKISGLTQDQLTKILGVEQEWAKGRTDAESSITDPAALKSKKAGLRTTRDTKIKAILTADQYTQYQAMLKWDRTGYQQKENNK
;
A
#
# COMPACT_ATOMS: atom_id res chain seq x y z
N MET A 1 -12.99 34.27 -7.16
CA MET A 1 -13.43 33.54 -5.96
C MET A 1 -12.92 32.11 -6.06
N LYS A 2 -11.90 31.75 -5.27
CA LYS A 2 -11.37 30.36 -5.22
C LYS A 2 -12.06 29.68 -4.03
N ALA A 3 -13.02 28.81 -4.29
CA ALA A 3 -13.65 28.04 -3.24
C ALA A 3 -12.65 26.99 -2.72
N LEU A 4 -12.11 27.22 -1.52
CA LEU A 4 -11.44 26.21 -0.73
C LEU A 4 -12.52 25.33 -0.12
N ILE A 5 -12.79 24.19 -0.74
CA ILE A 5 -13.64 23.16 -0.14
C ILE A 5 -12.72 22.30 0.73
N SER A 6 -12.68 22.63 2.02
CA SER A 6 -12.13 21.81 3.09
C SER A 6 -12.94 20.51 3.16
N ALA A 7 -12.42 19.42 2.60
CA ALA A 7 -12.96 18.10 2.83
C ALA A 7 -12.40 17.56 4.15
N ALA A 8 -13.14 17.80 5.23
CA ALA A 8 -13.02 17.00 6.44
C ALA A 8 -13.45 15.56 6.10
N ILE A 9 -12.52 14.60 6.16
CA ILE A 9 -12.86 13.19 6.01
C ILE A 9 -12.71 12.55 7.38
N ALA A 10 -13.87 12.34 7.99
CA ALA A 10 -14.04 11.64 9.25
C ALA A 10 -13.49 10.21 9.14
N VAL A 11 -12.69 9.84 10.13
CA VAL A 11 -12.26 8.48 10.41
C VAL A 11 -13.50 7.62 10.64
N VAL A 12 -13.77 6.68 9.73
CA VAL A 12 -14.63 5.52 10.03
C VAL A 12 -13.85 4.26 9.69
N LEU A 13 -13.13 3.78 10.70
CA LEU A 13 -12.64 2.41 10.78
C LEU A 13 -13.85 1.47 10.94
N GLY A 14 -14.55 1.22 9.83
CA GLY A 14 -15.64 0.26 9.75
C GLY A 14 -15.12 -1.13 9.43
N LEU A 15 -14.83 -1.93 10.46
CA LEU A 15 -14.55 -3.36 10.36
C LEU A 15 -15.83 -4.10 9.91
N GLY A 16 -15.97 -4.35 8.61
CA GLY A 16 -17.03 -5.19 8.04
C GLY A 16 -16.52 -6.61 7.79
N ILE A 17 -16.81 -7.50 8.74
CA ILE A 17 -16.48 -8.93 8.72
C ILE A 17 -17.50 -9.65 7.84
N ASN A 18 -17.07 -10.45 6.85
CA ASN A 18 -17.81 -11.61 6.34
C ASN A 18 -16.87 -12.55 5.57
N ASN A 19 -16.09 -13.33 6.31
CA ASN A 19 -16.00 -14.78 6.18
C ASN A 19 -15.02 -15.34 7.21
N ALA A 20 -15.41 -16.46 7.83
CA ALA A 20 -14.74 -17.10 8.93
C ALA A 20 -13.29 -17.50 8.59
N SER A 21 -12.32 -16.70 9.02
CA SER A 21 -11.01 -17.14 9.52
C SER A 21 -10.36 -16.00 10.31
N ALA A 22 -10.16 -16.21 11.61
CA ALA A 22 -9.21 -15.48 12.45
C ALA A 22 -9.26 -13.94 12.43
N GLN A 23 -10.39 -13.34 12.85
CA GLN A 23 -10.42 -11.92 13.22
C GLN A 23 -10.23 -11.76 14.74
N SER A 24 -9.03 -12.09 15.24
CA SER A 24 -8.63 -11.79 16.62
C SER A 24 -7.10 -11.81 16.81
N SER A 25 -6.35 -11.17 15.91
CA SER A 25 -4.93 -10.85 16.13
C SER A 25 -4.40 -9.67 15.29
N ALA A 26 -5.29 -8.88 14.68
CA ALA A 26 -4.91 -7.81 13.75
C ALA A 26 -4.06 -6.67 14.37
N ALA A 27 -3.93 -6.60 15.70
CA ALA A 27 -3.08 -5.62 16.38
C ALA A 27 -1.61 -6.05 16.49
N THR A 28 -1.27 -7.34 16.33
CA THR A 28 0.07 -7.85 16.69
C THR A 28 0.92 -8.35 15.50
N ASP A 29 0.35 -8.45 14.30
CA ASP A 29 1.11 -8.87 13.11
C ASP A 29 1.75 -7.66 12.38
N PRO A 30 3.10 -7.56 12.33
CA PRO A 30 3.79 -6.47 11.65
C PRO A 30 3.44 -6.34 10.16
N SER A 31 3.10 -7.45 9.49
CA SER A 31 2.71 -7.45 8.08
C SER A 31 1.36 -6.76 7.86
N GLN A 32 0.41 -6.96 8.79
CA GLN A 32 -0.91 -6.32 8.74
C GLN A 32 -0.82 -4.81 8.96
N GLN A 33 0.00 -4.38 9.93
CA GLN A 33 0.24 -2.96 10.17
C GLN A 33 0.92 -2.28 8.96
N LEU A 34 1.87 -2.97 8.32
CA LEU A 34 2.51 -2.48 7.11
C LEU A 34 1.50 -2.32 5.96
N ALA A 35 0.64 -3.32 5.76
CA ALA A 35 -0.38 -3.30 4.73
C ALA A 35 -1.38 -2.13 4.93
N ALA A 36 -1.84 -1.93 6.16
CA ALA A 36 -2.73 -0.83 6.51
C ALA A 36 -2.08 0.55 6.23
N LYS A 37 -0.82 0.75 6.65
CA LYS A 37 -0.09 1.99 6.38
C LYS A 37 0.10 2.26 4.90
N LYS A 38 0.36 1.23 4.09
CA LYS A 38 0.48 1.37 2.64
C LYS A 38 -0.84 1.70 1.96
N THR A 39 -1.91 1.05 2.38
CA THR A 39 -3.27 1.36 1.90
C THR A 39 -3.66 2.79 2.24
N GLN A 40 -3.38 3.24 3.47
CA GLN A 40 -3.65 4.62 3.89
C GLN A 40 -2.86 5.64 3.05
N HIS A 41 -1.57 5.40 2.79
CA HIS A 41 -0.77 6.27 1.93
C HIS A 41 -1.34 6.37 0.51
N ILE A 42 -1.82 5.26 -0.05
CA ILE A 42 -2.50 5.26 -1.36
C ILE A 42 -3.78 6.08 -1.30
N GLN A 43 -4.59 5.92 -0.25
CA GLN A 43 -5.83 6.66 -0.03
C GLN A 43 -5.60 8.17 0.07
N GLU A 44 -4.53 8.59 0.76
CA GLU A 44 -4.16 10.01 0.91
C GLU A 44 -3.66 10.65 -0.38
N LYS A 45 -3.12 9.85 -1.31
CA LYS A 45 -2.47 10.33 -2.54
C LYS A 45 -3.30 10.18 -3.79
N ILE A 46 -4.34 9.35 -3.76
CA ILE A 46 -5.23 9.13 -4.89
C ILE A 46 -6.64 9.57 -4.52
N SER A 47 -7.14 10.56 -5.25
CA SER A 47 -8.50 11.06 -5.09
C SER A 47 -9.53 10.14 -5.75
N GLY A 48 -10.71 10.05 -5.13
CA GLY A 48 -11.88 9.38 -5.72
C GLY A 48 -11.84 7.85 -5.65
N LEU A 49 -11.04 7.26 -4.75
CA LEU A 49 -11.09 5.82 -4.49
C LEU A 49 -12.42 5.42 -3.86
N THR A 50 -13.04 4.36 -4.38
CA THR A 50 -14.24 3.77 -3.77
C THR A 50 -13.87 2.83 -2.63
N GLN A 51 -14.84 2.52 -1.77
CA GLN A 51 -14.65 1.56 -0.68
C GLN A 51 -14.26 0.16 -1.19
N ASP A 52 -14.84 -0.26 -2.32
CA ASP A 52 -14.49 -1.51 -2.99
C ASP A 52 -13.04 -1.51 -3.49
N GLN A 53 -12.59 -0.40 -4.07
CA GLN A 53 -11.20 -0.27 -4.51
C GLN A 53 -10.25 -0.30 -3.32
N LEU A 54 -10.56 0.41 -2.24
CA LEU A 54 -9.76 0.41 -1.01
C LEU A 54 -9.66 -1.00 -0.39
N THR A 55 -10.76 -1.75 -0.38
CA THR A 55 -10.78 -3.13 0.13
C THR A 55 -9.90 -4.05 -0.71
N LYS A 56 -9.96 -3.93 -2.05
CA LYS A 56 -9.10 -4.70 -2.96
C LYS A 56 -7.63 -4.31 -2.82
N ILE A 57 -7.34 -3.02 -2.68
CA ILE A 57 -5.98 -2.51 -2.45
C ILE A 57 -5.42 -3.05 -1.14
N LEU A 58 -6.21 -3.04 -0.06
CA LEU A 58 -5.81 -3.62 1.22
C LEU A 58 -5.43 -5.09 1.09
N GLY A 59 -6.23 -5.89 0.38
CA GLY A 59 -5.90 -7.29 0.12
C GLY A 59 -4.56 -7.47 -0.62
N VAL A 60 -4.32 -6.64 -1.64
CA VAL A 60 -3.04 -6.66 -2.38
C VAL A 60 -1.86 -6.24 -1.48
N GLU A 61 -2.04 -5.26 -0.61
CA GLU A 61 -1.01 -4.81 0.33
C GLU A 61 -0.75 -5.84 1.43
N GLN A 62 -1.77 -6.58 1.88
CA GLN A 62 -1.61 -7.70 2.82
C GLN A 62 -0.79 -8.84 2.22
N GLU A 63 -1.10 -9.26 0.99
CA GLU A 63 -0.32 -10.26 0.27
C GLU A 63 1.14 -9.82 0.09
N TRP A 64 1.35 -8.57 -0.31
CA TRP A 64 2.69 -8.01 -0.49
C TRP A 64 3.47 -7.94 0.83
N ALA A 65 2.84 -7.45 1.89
CA ALA A 65 3.47 -7.33 3.21
C ALA A 65 3.85 -8.69 3.77
N LYS A 66 2.96 -9.69 3.66
CA LYS A 66 3.27 -11.07 4.06
C LYS A 66 4.44 -11.62 3.24
N GLY A 67 4.39 -11.53 1.91
CA GLY A 67 5.45 -12.04 1.05
C GLY A 67 6.80 -11.37 1.32
N ARG A 68 6.80 -10.10 1.73
CA ARG A 68 7.99 -9.38 2.16
C ARG A 68 8.53 -9.90 3.49
N THR A 69 7.69 -10.04 4.51
CA THR A 69 8.09 -10.58 5.83
C THR A 69 8.63 -12.00 5.69
N ASP A 70 7.96 -12.84 4.89
CA ASP A 70 8.39 -14.21 4.63
C ASP A 70 9.76 -14.22 3.92
N ALA A 71 9.98 -13.35 2.94
CA ALA A 71 11.28 -13.23 2.27
C ALA A 71 12.39 -12.74 3.21
N GLU A 72 12.10 -11.75 4.06
CA GLU A 72 13.05 -11.22 5.06
C GLU A 72 13.45 -12.27 6.11
N SER A 73 12.55 -13.21 6.40
CA SER A 73 12.79 -14.29 7.38
C SER A 73 13.48 -15.51 6.77
N SER A 74 13.39 -15.71 5.45
CA SER A 74 13.84 -16.94 4.78
C SER A 74 15.05 -16.78 3.86
N ILE A 75 15.35 -15.56 3.39
CA ILE A 75 16.44 -15.32 2.45
C ILE A 75 17.56 -14.54 3.14
N THR A 76 18.70 -15.20 3.34
CA THR A 76 19.89 -14.61 3.96
C THR A 76 20.79 -13.87 2.97
N ASP A 77 20.80 -14.30 1.70
CA ASP A 77 21.58 -13.62 0.66
C ASP A 77 20.97 -12.24 0.32
N PRO A 78 21.71 -11.13 0.52
CA PRO A 78 21.18 -9.78 0.30
C PRO A 78 20.75 -9.52 -1.15
N ALA A 79 21.45 -10.08 -2.13
CA ALA A 79 21.14 -9.87 -3.54
C ALA A 79 19.84 -10.59 -3.94
N ALA A 80 19.68 -11.84 -3.52
CA ALA A 80 18.45 -12.62 -3.70
C ALA A 80 17.28 -11.98 -2.97
N LEU A 81 17.47 -11.50 -1.74
CA LEU A 81 16.43 -10.80 -0.99
C LEU A 81 15.98 -9.52 -1.70
N LYS A 82 16.95 -8.72 -2.20
CA LYS A 82 16.65 -7.51 -2.98
C LYS A 82 15.87 -7.84 -4.24
N SER A 83 16.28 -8.87 -4.98
CA SER A 83 15.59 -9.35 -6.19
C SER A 83 14.16 -9.80 -5.88
N LYS A 84 13.97 -10.60 -4.82
CA LYS A 84 12.65 -11.07 -4.38
C LYS A 84 11.72 -9.89 -4.02
N LYS A 85 12.21 -8.92 -3.25
CA LYS A 85 11.44 -7.72 -2.90
C LYS A 85 11.07 -6.88 -4.12
N ALA A 86 11.98 -6.75 -5.10
CA ALA A 86 11.70 -6.05 -6.34
C ALA A 86 10.58 -6.74 -7.13
N GLY A 87 10.62 -8.07 -7.25
CA GLY A 87 9.55 -8.87 -7.88
C GLY A 87 8.21 -8.70 -7.18
N LEU A 88 8.18 -8.81 -5.84
CA LEU A 88 6.97 -8.59 -5.05
C LEU A 88 6.37 -7.21 -5.28
N ARG A 89 7.21 -6.16 -5.33
CA ARG A 89 6.76 -4.79 -5.61
C ARG A 89 6.14 -4.68 -7.01
N THR A 90 6.77 -5.26 -8.03
CA THR A 90 6.23 -5.25 -9.41
C THR A 90 4.88 -5.95 -9.50
N THR A 91 4.73 -7.10 -8.84
CA THR A 91 3.45 -7.83 -8.77
C THR A 91 2.38 -6.99 -8.08
N ARG A 92 2.71 -6.39 -6.93
CA ARG A 92 1.82 -5.50 -6.20
C ARG A 92 1.35 -4.34 -7.07
N ASP A 93 2.28 -3.63 -7.73
CA ASP A 93 1.97 -2.48 -8.57
C ASP A 93 1.09 -2.86 -9.77
N THR A 94 1.30 -4.05 -10.34
CA THR A 94 0.46 -4.60 -11.42
C THR A 94 -0.97 -4.86 -10.95
N LYS A 95 -1.12 -5.48 -9.77
CA LYS A 95 -2.44 -5.76 -9.18
C LYS A 95 -3.18 -4.47 -8.82
N ILE A 96 -2.49 -3.49 -8.23
CA ILE A 96 -3.09 -2.18 -7.92
C ILE A 96 -3.53 -1.48 -9.20
N LYS A 97 -2.72 -1.47 -10.27
CA LYS A 97 -3.12 -0.90 -11.56
C LYS A 97 -4.45 -1.47 -12.07
N ALA A 98 -4.68 -2.77 -11.91
CA ALA A 98 -5.92 -3.41 -12.36
C ALA A 98 -7.17 -3.03 -11.55
N ILE A 99 -6.99 -2.46 -10.35
CA ILE A 99 -8.08 -2.00 -9.48
C ILE A 99 -8.46 -0.53 -9.78
N LEU A 100 -7.49 0.25 -10.24
CA LEU A 100 -7.64 1.70 -10.44
C LEU A 100 -8.24 2.03 -11.81
N THR A 101 -8.94 3.16 -11.88
CA THR A 101 -9.26 3.80 -13.16
C THR A 101 -8.01 4.43 -13.78
N ALA A 102 -8.10 4.86 -15.06
CA ALA A 102 -6.97 5.49 -15.74
C ALA A 102 -6.46 6.76 -15.02
N ASP A 103 -7.37 7.61 -14.54
CA ASP A 103 -7.03 8.86 -13.83
C ASP A 103 -6.41 8.57 -12.46
N GLN A 104 -6.97 7.62 -11.72
CA GLN A 104 -6.43 7.17 -10.44
C GLN A 104 -5.05 6.53 -10.62
N TYR A 105 -4.85 5.76 -11.69
CA TYR A 105 -3.56 5.15 -12.00
C TYR A 105 -2.49 6.21 -12.32
N THR A 106 -2.87 7.31 -12.98
CA THR A 106 -1.96 8.43 -13.22
C THR A 106 -1.49 9.05 -11.90
N GLN A 107 -2.40 9.24 -10.93
CA GLN A 107 -2.07 9.71 -9.58
C GLN A 107 -1.17 8.70 -8.84
N TYR A 108 -1.46 7.40 -8.96
CA TYR A 108 -0.62 6.34 -8.40
C TYR A 108 0.81 6.38 -8.95
N GLN A 109 0.97 6.55 -10.27
CA GLN A 109 2.29 6.66 -10.88
C GLN A 109 3.04 7.91 -10.40
N ALA A 110 2.36 9.04 -10.22
CA ALA A 110 2.95 10.24 -9.64
C ALA A 110 3.43 9.97 -8.21
N MET A 111 2.59 9.34 -7.38
CA MET A 111 2.95 8.92 -6.02
C MET A 111 4.22 8.05 -6.00
N LEU A 112 4.30 7.02 -6.85
CA LEU A 112 5.47 6.14 -6.93
C LEU A 112 6.77 6.89 -7.31
N LYS A 113 6.69 7.90 -8.19
CA LYS A 113 7.83 8.74 -8.55
C LYS A 113 8.29 9.61 -7.38
N TRP A 114 7.34 10.20 -6.65
CA TRP A 114 7.64 10.98 -5.44
C TRP A 114 8.30 10.14 -4.36
N ASP A 115 7.77 8.95 -4.07
CA ASP A 115 8.35 8.04 -3.07
C ASP A 115 9.78 7.65 -3.43
N ARG A 116 10.07 7.42 -4.72
CA ARG A 116 11.40 7.07 -5.20
C ARG A 116 12.39 8.23 -5.10
N THR A 117 11.99 9.42 -5.51
CA THR A 117 12.86 10.62 -5.51
C THR A 117 13.12 11.11 -4.08
N GLY A 118 12.10 11.10 -3.22
CA GLY A 118 12.25 11.43 -1.80
C GLY A 118 13.16 10.46 -1.04
N TYR A 119 13.24 9.20 -1.47
CA TYR A 119 14.18 8.23 -0.92
C TYR A 119 15.63 8.52 -1.34
N GLN A 120 15.86 8.79 -2.64
CA GLN A 120 17.19 9.09 -3.16
C GLN A 120 17.81 10.35 -2.53
N GLN A 121 17.01 11.39 -2.31
CA GLN A 121 17.51 12.60 -1.63
C GLN A 121 17.96 12.33 -0.20
N LYS A 122 17.34 11.40 0.52
CA LYS A 122 17.76 11.02 1.88
C LYS A 122 19.02 10.16 1.92
N GLU A 123 19.29 9.41 0.85
CA GLU A 123 20.49 8.57 0.72
C GLU A 123 21.71 9.41 0.35
N ASN A 124 21.55 10.38 -0.56
CA ASN A 124 22.63 11.27 -1.00
C ASN A 124 23.07 12.31 0.04
N ASN A 125 22.32 12.47 1.13
CA ASN A 125 22.55 13.47 2.17
C ASN A 125 23.06 12.85 3.49
N LYS A 126 23.49 11.58 3.46
CA LYS A 126 24.16 10.85 4.53
C LYS A 126 25.62 10.63 4.18
#